data_AF-A0A357CAL4-F1
#
_entry.id   AF-A0A357CAL4-F1
#
_cell.length_a   1.000
_cell.length_b   1.000
_cell.length_c   1.000
_cell.angle_alpha   90.00
_cell.angle_beta   90.00
_cell.angle_gamma   90.00
#
_symmetry.space_group_name_H-M   'P 1'
#
loop_
_entity.id
_entity.type
_entity.pdbx_description
1 polymer ?
#
loop_
_entity_poly.entity_id
_entity_poly.type
_entity_poly.pdbx_seq_one_letter_code
_entity_poly.pdbx_strand_id
1 'polypeptide(L)'
;MDREQIVVVQETEYTGAGKHPTAQLSFARQQGIEIRRGDPRENVPGKAIVLPTNPGQISVVDYDLNSARRSYLRKATEGYTVEDLDQVDLEFLADETRWSKEKVIEEIRHGLQR
;
A
#
# COMPACT_ATOMS: atom_id res chain seq x y z
N MET A 1 -26.78 8.23 -22.49
CA MET A 1 -25.80 9.33 -22.36
C MET A 1 -25.02 9.38 -23.66
N ASP A 2 -25.06 10.51 -24.36
CA ASP A 2 -24.34 10.69 -25.62
C ASP A 2 -22.84 10.88 -25.39
N ARG A 3 -22.03 10.50 -26.39
CA ARG A 3 -20.56 10.36 -26.35
C ARG A 3 -19.77 11.66 -26.12
N GLU A 4 -20.43 12.79 -25.89
CA GLU A 4 -19.79 14.12 -25.78
C GLU A 4 -20.14 14.86 -24.48
N GLN A 5 -20.44 14.14 -23.40
CA GLN A 5 -20.63 14.75 -22.09
C GLN A 5 -19.37 14.61 -21.23
N ILE A 6 -18.57 15.67 -21.16
CA ILE A 6 -17.42 15.78 -20.26
C ILE A 6 -17.92 16.24 -18.89
N VAL A 7 -17.77 15.38 -17.87
CA VAL A 7 -18.00 15.77 -16.48
C VAL A 7 -16.72 16.42 -15.95
N VAL A 8 -16.75 17.73 -15.78
CA VAL A 8 -15.68 18.47 -15.11
C VAL A 8 -15.95 18.41 -13.61
N VAL A 9 -15.23 17.53 -12.92
CA VAL A 9 -15.21 17.51 -11.45
C VAL A 9 -14.07 18.43 -11.01
N GLN A 10 -14.41 19.53 -10.36
CA GLN A 10 -13.43 20.30 -9.60
C GLN A 10 -13.38 19.73 -8.18
N GLU A 11 -12.36 18.93 -7.90
CA GLU A 11 -11.97 18.63 -6.53
C GLU A 11 -11.42 19.94 -5.93
N THR A 12 -12.24 20.67 -5.17
CA THR A 12 -11.71 21.73 -4.32
C THR A 12 -10.92 21.06 -3.20
N GLU A 13 -9.60 21.23 -3.20
CA GLU A 13 -8.79 20.74 -2.08
C GLU A 13 -9.23 21.49 -0.81
N TYR A 14 -10.06 20.82 -0.01
CA TYR A 14 -10.55 21.34 1.25
C TYR A 14 -9.40 21.29 2.26
N THR A 15 -8.67 22.40 2.41
CA THR A 15 -7.43 22.47 3.21
C THR A 15 -7.65 22.43 4.73
N GLY A 16 -8.88 22.28 5.23
CA GLY A 16 -9.18 22.41 6.67
C GLY A 16 -9.88 21.23 7.33
N ALA A 17 -10.94 20.68 6.73
CA ALA A 17 -11.74 19.63 7.36
C ALA A 17 -11.16 18.24 7.10
N GLY A 18 -10.73 17.55 8.16
CA GLY A 18 -10.35 16.13 8.11
C GLY A 18 -8.86 15.82 7.92
N LYS A 19 -8.02 16.79 7.51
CA LYS A 19 -6.54 16.61 7.40
C LYS A 19 -5.76 17.05 8.64
N HIS A 20 -6.38 17.83 9.53
CA HIS A 20 -5.71 18.27 10.75
C HIS A 20 -5.46 17.06 11.68
N PRO A 21 -4.22 16.83 12.17
CA PRO A 21 -3.92 15.67 13.01
C PRO A 21 -4.87 15.53 14.21
N THR A 22 -5.20 16.64 14.87
CA THR A 22 -6.17 16.66 15.97
C THR A 22 -7.56 16.16 15.56
N ALA A 23 -8.07 16.54 14.39
CA ALA A 23 -9.38 16.10 13.90
C ALA A 23 -9.37 14.59 13.60
N GLN A 24 -8.28 14.09 13.02
CA GLN A 24 -8.10 12.66 12.76
C GLN A 24 -8.04 11.84 14.06
N LEU A 25 -7.32 12.33 15.07
CA LEU A 25 -7.28 11.70 16.40
C LEU A 25 -8.66 11.74 17.08
N SER A 26 -9.36 12.87 17.05
CA SER A 26 -10.71 12.96 17.60
C SER A 26 -11.68 11.98 16.93
N PHE A 27 -11.63 11.87 15.60
CA PHE A 27 -12.42 10.91 14.85
C PHE A 27 -12.06 9.47 15.19
N ALA A 28 -10.78 9.12 15.21
CA ALA A 28 -10.31 7.79 15.59
C ALA A 28 -10.82 7.39 17.00
N ARG A 29 -10.77 8.32 17.96
CA ARG A 29 -11.29 8.11 19.31
C ARG A 29 -12.79 7.82 19.32
N GLN A 30 -13.57 8.53 18.49
CA GLN A 30 -15.01 8.29 18.32
C GLN A 30 -15.30 6.93 17.70
N GLN A 31 -14.40 6.41 16.86
CA GLN A 31 -14.47 5.06 16.29
C GLN A 31 -13.95 3.97 17.24
N GLY A 32 -13.68 4.29 18.51
CA GLY A 32 -13.23 3.33 19.52
C GLY A 32 -11.75 2.95 19.44
N ILE A 33 -10.95 3.68 18.66
CA ILE A 33 -9.50 3.50 18.59
C ILE A 33 -8.87 4.12 19.84
N GLU A 34 -8.02 3.36 20.53
CA GLU A 34 -7.27 3.84 21.68
C GLU A 34 -6.22 4.87 21.25
N ILE A 35 -6.15 6.01 21.93
CA ILE A 35 -5.13 7.04 21.67
C ILE A 35 -4.39 7.36 22.95
N ARG A 36 -3.09 7.07 22.97
CA ARG A 36 -2.21 7.29 24.13
C ARG A 36 -0.80 7.68 23.71
N ARG A 37 -0.02 8.15 24.68
CA ARG A 37 1.43 8.29 24.52
C ARG A 37 2.15 7.01 24.97
N GLY A 38 3.22 6.63 24.29
CA GLY A 38 3.96 5.40 24.59
C GLY A 38 5.04 5.09 23.57
N ASP A 39 5.34 3.81 23.39
CA ASP A 39 6.24 3.32 22.34
C ASP A 39 5.50 3.19 21.00
N PRO A 40 5.93 3.89 19.93
CA PRO A 40 5.30 3.79 18.61
C PRO A 40 5.20 2.37 18.04
N ARG A 41 6.02 1.41 18.51
CA ARG A 41 5.98 0.00 18.10
C ARG A 41 4.72 -0.72 18.56
N GLU A 42 4.01 -0.18 19.54
CA GLU A 42 2.74 -0.71 20.04
C GLU A 42 1.53 -0.24 19.21
N ASN A 43 1.74 0.51 18.11
CA ASN A 43 0.68 0.88 17.18
C ASN A 43 0.02 -0.37 16.56
N VAL A 44 -1.31 -0.38 16.53
CA VAL A 44 -2.09 -1.46 15.91
C VAL A 44 -3.19 -0.84 15.04
N PRO A 45 -3.15 -1.00 13.70
CA PRO A 45 -4.17 -0.47 12.80
C PRO A 45 -5.59 -0.87 13.22
N GLY A 46 -6.49 0.12 13.29
CA GLY A 46 -7.89 -0.08 13.69
C GLY A 46 -8.11 -0.37 15.19
N LYS A 47 -7.07 -0.38 16.02
CA LYS A 47 -7.18 -0.63 17.46
C LYS A 47 -6.52 0.43 18.33
N ALA A 48 -5.27 0.82 18.03
CA ALA A 48 -4.51 1.75 18.85
C ALA A 48 -3.60 2.66 18.02
N ILE A 49 -3.62 3.96 18.33
CA ILE A 49 -2.68 4.99 17.88
C ILE A 49 -1.82 5.40 19.08
N VAL A 50 -0.55 5.00 19.07
CA VAL A 50 0.45 5.27 20.11
C VAL A 50 1.38 6.38 19.64
N LEU A 51 1.22 7.55 20.25
CA LEU A 51 2.03 8.74 20.00
C LEU A 51 3.36 8.64 20.77
N PRO A 52 4.51 8.98 20.16
CA PRO A 52 5.77 8.97 20.87
C PRO A 52 5.75 9.98 22.04
N THR A 53 6.36 9.59 23.16
CA THR A 53 6.62 10.49 24.30
C THR A 53 7.73 11.50 23.99
N ASN A 54 8.69 11.12 23.15
CA ASN A 54 9.78 11.98 22.68
C ASN A 54 10.21 11.63 21.24
N PRO A 55 10.81 12.57 20.48
CA PRO A 55 11.19 12.34 19.08
C PRO A 55 12.17 11.19 18.84
N GLY A 56 12.99 10.84 19.84
CA GLY A 56 13.97 9.75 19.73
C GLY A 56 13.37 8.35 19.62
N GLN A 57 12.05 8.20 19.87
CA GLN A 57 11.33 6.95 19.67
C GLN A 57 10.92 6.71 18.20
N ILE A 58 11.11 7.70 17.32
CA ILE A 58 10.88 7.52 15.89
C ILE A 58 12.10 6.83 15.30
N SER A 59 11.92 5.60 14.82
CA SER A 59 12.98 4.81 14.21
C SER A 59 12.57 4.31 12.83
N VAL A 60 13.57 4.04 12.00
CA VAL A 60 13.36 3.32 10.74
C VAL A 60 13.01 1.85 11.02
N VAL A 61 12.21 1.26 10.14
CA VAL A 61 11.96 -0.17 10.12
C VAL A 61 12.47 -0.69 8.79
N ASP A 62 13.40 -1.64 8.85
CA ASP A 62 13.86 -2.32 7.63
C ASP A 62 12.72 -3.14 7.06
N TYR A 63 12.44 -2.92 5.78
CA TYR A 63 11.39 -3.63 5.06
C TYR A 63 12.02 -4.50 3.97
N ASP A 64 11.68 -5.79 3.96
CA ASP A 64 12.17 -6.71 2.94
C ASP A 64 11.52 -6.40 1.58
N LEU A 65 12.31 -5.78 0.71
CA LEU A 65 11.90 -5.46 -0.65
C LEU A 65 11.57 -6.69 -1.49
N ASN A 66 12.12 -7.87 -1.17
CA ASN A 66 11.76 -9.09 -1.89
C ASN A 66 10.34 -9.54 -1.56
N SER A 67 9.94 -9.47 -0.28
CA SER A 67 8.54 -9.69 0.14
C SER A 67 7.58 -8.73 -0.57
N ALA A 68 7.98 -7.46 -0.73
CA ALA A 68 7.21 -6.44 -1.45
C ALA A 68 7.00 -6.82 -2.92
N ARG A 69 8.10 -7.12 -3.63
CA ARG A 69 8.09 -7.53 -5.04
C ARG A 69 7.24 -8.77 -5.28
N ARG A 70 7.35 -9.79 -4.41
CA ARG A 70 6.51 -10.99 -4.49
C ARG A 70 5.03 -10.68 -4.31
N SER A 71 4.70 -9.82 -3.35
CA SER A 71 3.31 -9.40 -3.11
C SER A 71 2.75 -8.60 -4.28
N TYR A 72 3.57 -7.74 -4.89
CA TYR A 72 3.25 -7.03 -6.12
C TYR A 72 2.99 -8.01 -7.27
N LEU A 73 3.93 -8.90 -7.59
CA LEU A 73 3.79 -9.87 -8.69
C LEU A 73 2.51 -10.70 -8.54
N ARG A 74 2.28 -11.27 -7.34
CA ARG A 74 1.06 -12.04 -7.06
C ARG A 74 -0.22 -11.25 -7.35
N LYS A 75 -0.23 -9.95 -7.07
CA LYS A 75 -1.40 -9.08 -7.29
C LYS A 75 -1.52 -8.62 -8.74
N ALA A 76 -0.40 -8.31 -9.38
CA ALA A 76 -0.36 -7.92 -10.78
C ALA A 76 -0.78 -9.06 -11.71
N THR A 77 -0.49 -10.31 -11.35
CA THR A 77 -0.83 -11.50 -12.12
C THR A 77 -2.00 -12.29 -11.53
N GLU A 78 -2.82 -11.67 -10.66
CA GLU A 78 -3.97 -12.33 -10.06
C GLU A 78 -5.00 -12.67 -11.14
N GLY A 79 -5.29 -13.97 -11.32
CA GLY A 79 -6.20 -14.45 -12.37
C GLY A 79 -5.54 -14.76 -13.72
N TYR A 80 -4.22 -14.60 -13.83
CA TYR A 80 -3.43 -14.94 -15.03
C TYR A 80 -2.42 -16.05 -14.71
N THR A 81 -2.16 -16.91 -15.67
CA THR A 81 -1.02 -17.84 -15.67
C THR A 81 0.18 -17.19 -16.36
N VAL A 82 1.38 -17.78 -16.19
CA VAL A 82 2.56 -17.27 -16.92
C VAL A 82 2.36 -17.39 -18.43
N GLU A 83 1.62 -18.40 -18.86
CA GLU A 83 1.33 -18.68 -20.27
C GLU A 83 0.37 -17.65 -20.90
N ASP A 84 -0.36 -16.89 -20.07
CA ASP A 84 -1.22 -15.78 -20.52
C ASP A 84 -0.45 -14.47 -20.74
N LEU A 85 0.79 -14.37 -20.24
CA LEU A 85 1.61 -13.16 -20.32
C LEU A 85 2.46 -13.15 -21.58
N ASP A 86 2.44 -12.04 -22.30
CA ASP A 86 3.30 -11.87 -23.47
C ASP A 86 4.71 -11.39 -23.09
N GLN A 87 5.57 -11.23 -24.10
CA GLN A 87 6.94 -10.79 -23.88
C GLN A 87 7.01 -9.37 -23.28
N VAL A 88 6.09 -8.48 -23.64
CA VAL A 88 6.05 -7.10 -23.17
C VAL A 88 5.63 -7.07 -21.70
N ASP A 89 4.67 -7.89 -21.30
CA ASP A 89 4.27 -8.05 -19.91
C ASP A 89 5.44 -8.52 -19.03
N LEU A 90 6.17 -9.55 -19.49
CA LEU A 90 7.32 -10.08 -18.77
C LEU A 90 8.49 -9.10 -18.68
N GLU A 91 8.70 -8.28 -19.73
CA GLU A 91 9.68 -7.18 -19.71
C GLU A 91 9.31 -6.12 -18.69
N PHE A 92 8.05 -5.69 -18.72
CA PHE A 92 7.55 -4.68 -17.78
C PHE A 92 7.69 -5.14 -16.32
N LEU A 93 7.28 -6.37 -16.01
CA LEU A 93 7.37 -6.92 -14.65
C LEU A 93 8.82 -7.11 -14.19
N ALA A 94 9.73 -7.46 -15.09
CA ALA A 94 11.16 -7.55 -14.80
C ALA A 94 11.75 -6.18 -14.42
N ASP A 95 11.41 -5.14 -15.18
CA ASP A 95 11.88 -3.77 -14.92
C ASP A 95 11.31 -3.21 -13.59
N GLU A 96 10.01 -3.39 -13.34
CA GLU A 96 9.35 -2.95 -12.10
C GLU A 96 9.95 -3.63 -10.85
N THR A 97 10.25 -4.92 -10.94
CA THR A 97 10.82 -5.67 -9.82
C THR A 97 12.34 -5.57 -9.73
N ARG A 98 13.01 -5.11 -10.79
CA ARG A 98 14.47 -5.19 -10.98
C ARG A 98 14.98 -6.62 -10.87
N TRP A 99 14.21 -7.58 -11.37
CA TRP A 99 14.60 -8.97 -11.47
C TRP A 99 14.76 -9.37 -12.94
N SER A 100 15.41 -10.51 -13.18
CA SER A 100 15.42 -11.07 -14.52
C SER A 100 14.04 -11.67 -14.85
N LYS A 101 13.73 -11.80 -16.14
CA LYS A 101 12.47 -12.40 -16.59
C LYS A 101 12.31 -13.83 -16.06
N GLU A 102 13.41 -14.59 -15.99
CA GLU A 102 13.42 -15.96 -15.47
C GLU A 102 12.97 -15.99 -14.01
N LYS A 103 13.45 -15.04 -13.20
CA LYS A 103 13.07 -14.93 -11.80
C LYS A 103 11.62 -14.48 -11.62
N VAL A 104 11.13 -13.59 -12.48
CA VAL A 104 9.71 -13.20 -12.49
C VAL A 104 8.82 -14.41 -12.79
N ILE A 105 9.16 -15.20 -13.82
CA ILE A 105 8.44 -16.42 -14.20
C ILE A 105 8.44 -17.44 -13.04
N GLU A 106 9.59 -17.66 -12.42
CA GLU A 106 9.74 -18.53 -11.25
C GLU A 106 8.81 -18.09 -10.11
N GLU A 107 8.83 -16.81 -9.74
CA GLU A 107 8.04 -16.27 -8.62
C GLU A 107 6.53 -16.29 -8.90
N ILE A 108 6.11 -16.03 -10.14
CA ILE A 108 4.68 -16.15 -10.53
C ILE A 108 4.24 -17.61 -10.41
N ARG A 109 5.02 -18.57 -10.93
CA ARG A 109 4.71 -20.00 -10.83
C ARG A 109 4.65 -20.50 -9.39
N HIS A 110 5.57 -20.06 -8.53
CA HIS A 110 5.55 -20.39 -7.11
C HIS A 110 4.39 -19.74 -6.36
N GLY A 111 4.01 -18.51 -6.72
CA GLY A 111 2.91 -17.76 -6.10
C GLY A 111 1.52 -18.34 -6.40
N LEU A 112 1.33 -18.97 -7.56
CA LEU A 112 0.09 -19.60 -7.99
C LEU A 112 -0.17 -20.99 -7.35
N GLN A 113 0.83 -21.57 -6.68
CA GLN A 113 0.73 -22.89 -6.03
C GLN A 113 0.27 -22.84 -4.55
N ARG A 114 -0.08 -21.65 -4.03
CA ARG A 114 -0.51 -21.43 -2.64
C ARG A 114 -1.94 -20.91 -2.54
#